data_AF-A0A0G0S568-F1
#
_entry.id   AF-A0A0G0S568-F1
#
_cell.length_a   1.000
_cell.length_b   1.000
_cell.length_c   1.000
_cell.angle_alpha   90.00
_cell.angle_beta   90.00
_cell.angle_gamma   90.00
#
_symmetry.space_group_name_H-M   'P 1'
#
loop_
_entity.id
_entity.type
_entity.pdbx_description
1 polymer ?
#
loop_
_entity_poly.entity_id
_entity_poly.type
_entity_poly.pdbx_seq_one_letter_code
_entity_poly.pdbx_strand_id
1 'polypeptide(L)'
;MALVDAMLAMFGVWTVFLATAAIKTRRLDFAMLAGFALGGALLTKSPGIYFALLLPSVILLSLWPKNLSGKLLHLIKSISLLIPTYFIGFAMQNIMRLGPNFQMLNSRNADYIYPLSHIFQRPLDPLVPFVEKAINWLWLLGPGILILLIVAGIFINFKKFKKEILFLIIWAFVPIFISAEYGKVFTARYIFFSLPFIFIIAASTLLSKKYKNFIKAFLVIFVVHAIYIDFLLLTNINAAPLPVGERSGYLEEWTAGTGIKEASEYIINFHKSKQDEKIIVGTEGYFGTLPDGLEIYLNSYPEITVIGVGLNLTKLPDSLKSAKDAGDTVFLVINSSRLNTNPENIGLKLLASYAKAFRKPGTREYNTLGPRENLYLFEVEDNNND
;
A
#
# COMPACT_ATOMS: atom_id res chain seq x y z
N MET A 1 7.96 -3.04 1.74
CA MET A 1 6.90 -2.06 1.39
C MET A 1 5.47 -2.58 1.60
N ALA A 2 5.20 -3.89 1.67
CA ALA A 2 3.85 -4.43 1.85
C ALA A 2 3.52 -4.91 3.28
N LEU A 3 4.38 -4.70 4.28
CA LEU A 3 4.19 -5.32 5.60
C LEU A 3 2.88 -4.87 6.28
N VAL A 4 2.58 -3.58 6.20
CA VAL A 4 1.35 -3.01 6.76
C VAL A 4 0.10 -3.50 5.98
N ASP A 5 0.19 -3.60 4.65
CA ASP A 5 -0.91 -4.12 3.81
C ASP A 5 -1.14 -5.63 4.02
N ALA A 6 -0.07 -6.40 4.20
CA ALA A 6 -0.11 -7.81 4.59
C ALA A 6 -0.69 -8.00 5.99
N MET A 7 -0.33 -7.13 6.93
CA MET A 7 -0.91 -7.14 8.27
C MET A 7 -2.41 -6.85 8.24
N LEU A 8 -2.86 -5.87 7.44
CA LEU A 8 -4.28 -5.58 7.25
C LEU A 8 -5.03 -6.79 6.65
N ALA A 9 -4.48 -7.40 5.60
CA ALA A 9 -5.07 -8.58 4.96
C ALA A 9 -5.15 -9.77 5.94
N MET A 10 -4.08 -10.02 6.69
CA MET A 10 -4.02 -11.05 7.73
C MET A 10 -5.12 -10.84 8.78
N PHE A 11 -5.22 -9.64 9.35
CA PHE A 11 -6.25 -9.34 10.34
C PHE A 11 -7.66 -9.47 9.76
N GLY A 12 -7.90 -9.03 8.52
CA GLY A 12 -9.18 -9.22 7.84
C GLY A 12 -9.60 -10.68 7.70
N VAL A 13 -8.67 -11.56 7.30
CA VAL A 13 -8.92 -13.01 7.21
C VAL A 13 -9.26 -13.59 8.58
N TRP A 14 -8.49 -13.26 9.63
CA TRP A 14 -8.74 -13.75 10.98
C TRP A 14 -10.04 -13.23 11.58
N THR A 15 -10.40 -11.96 11.34
CA THR A 15 -11.71 -11.41 11.72
C THR A 15 -12.84 -12.23 11.14
N VAL A 16 -12.80 -12.54 9.83
CA VAL A 16 -13.83 -13.36 9.17
C VAL A 16 -13.85 -14.78 9.72
N PHE A 17 -12.70 -15.42 9.82
CA PHE A 17 -12.58 -16.80 10.27
C PHE A 17 -13.14 -16.96 11.68
N LEU A 18 -12.69 -16.12 12.62
CA LEU A 18 -13.08 -16.18 14.03
C LEU A 18 -14.55 -15.79 14.22
N ALA A 19 -15.06 -14.78 13.51
CA ALA A 19 -16.48 -14.43 13.56
C ALA A 19 -17.36 -15.58 13.01
N THR A 20 -16.91 -16.24 11.95
CA THR A 20 -17.62 -17.41 11.38
C THR A 20 -17.62 -18.57 12.37
N ALA A 21 -16.48 -18.84 13.00
CA ALA A 21 -16.37 -19.84 14.05
C ALA A 21 -17.30 -19.51 15.22
N ALA A 22 -17.27 -18.27 15.74
CA ALA A 22 -18.13 -17.80 16.83
C ALA A 22 -19.62 -18.02 16.55
N ILE A 23 -20.09 -17.64 15.36
CA ILE A 23 -21.49 -17.79 14.97
C ILE A 23 -21.88 -19.27 14.82
N LYS A 24 -21.01 -20.11 14.25
CA LYS A 24 -21.30 -21.55 14.05
C LYS A 24 -21.25 -22.34 15.35
N THR A 25 -20.30 -22.05 16.24
CA THR A 25 -20.10 -22.79 17.50
C THR A 25 -20.79 -22.16 18.69
N ARG A 26 -21.34 -20.94 18.55
CA ARG A 26 -21.96 -20.15 19.62
C ARG A 26 -21.02 -19.85 20.78
N ARG A 27 -19.72 -19.70 20.52
CA ARG A 27 -18.74 -19.44 21.57
C ARG A 27 -18.35 -17.96 21.63
N LEU A 28 -18.36 -17.41 22.84
CA LEU A 28 -18.03 -16.01 23.11
C LEU A 28 -16.53 -15.72 22.96
N ASP A 29 -15.66 -16.68 23.27
CA ASP A 29 -14.21 -16.53 23.14
C ASP A 29 -13.77 -16.27 21.69
N PHE A 30 -14.33 -17.00 20.72
CA PHE A 30 -14.08 -16.71 19.30
C PHE A 30 -14.60 -15.33 18.88
N ALA A 31 -15.71 -14.86 19.45
CA ALA A 31 -16.20 -13.51 19.19
C ALA A 31 -15.25 -12.44 19.77
N MET A 32 -14.68 -12.69 20.94
CA MET A 32 -13.68 -11.79 21.53
C MET A 32 -12.38 -11.77 20.71
N LEU A 33 -11.88 -12.94 20.30
CA LEU A 33 -10.71 -13.05 19.43
C LEU A 33 -10.95 -12.37 18.07
N ALA A 34 -12.15 -12.50 17.50
CA ALA A 34 -12.54 -11.75 16.30
C ALA A 34 -12.48 -10.23 16.54
N GLY A 35 -12.81 -9.78 17.76
CA GLY A 35 -12.70 -8.38 18.18
C GLY A 35 -11.27 -7.88 18.23
N PHE A 36 -10.34 -8.68 18.78
CA PHE A 36 -8.91 -8.36 18.75
C PHE A 36 -8.36 -8.31 17.32
N ALA A 37 -8.76 -9.27 16.46
CA ALA A 37 -8.37 -9.25 15.06
C ALA A 37 -8.92 -8.01 14.33
N LEU A 38 -10.18 -7.65 14.56
CA LEU A 38 -10.79 -6.45 14.00
C LEU A 38 -10.09 -5.19 14.49
N GLY A 39 -9.79 -5.11 15.79
CA GLY A 39 -9.02 -4.00 16.36
C GLY A 39 -7.63 -3.88 15.75
N GLY A 40 -6.94 -5.00 15.53
CA GLY A 40 -5.67 -5.05 14.80
C GLY A 40 -5.79 -4.46 13.39
N ALA A 41 -6.84 -4.82 12.64
CA ALA A 41 -7.08 -4.24 11.32
C ALA A 41 -7.34 -2.72 11.39
N LEU A 42 -8.16 -2.26 12.34
CA LEU A 42 -8.50 -0.84 12.52
C LEU A 42 -7.31 0.02 12.97
N LEU A 43 -6.38 -0.56 13.73
CA LEU A 43 -5.11 0.06 14.11
C LEU A 43 -4.11 0.11 12.94
N THR A 44 -4.21 -0.85 12.01
CA THR A 44 -3.28 -0.97 10.89
C THR A 44 -3.50 0.11 9.85
N LYS A 45 -4.71 0.23 9.29
CA LYS A 45 -5.07 1.25 8.30
C LYS A 45 -6.59 1.50 8.28
N SER A 46 -6.99 2.67 7.76
CA SER A 46 -8.40 3.06 7.63
C SER A 46 -9.29 2.07 6.84
N PRO A 47 -8.82 1.35 5.79
CA PRO A 47 -9.62 0.29 5.16
C PRO A 47 -10.05 -0.85 6.08
N GLY A 48 -9.48 -1.00 7.28
CA GLY A 48 -9.98 -1.94 8.29
C GLY A 48 -11.46 -1.74 8.63
N ILE A 49 -12.00 -0.53 8.40
CA ILE A 49 -13.44 -0.24 8.56
C ILE A 49 -14.33 -1.10 7.65
N TYR A 50 -13.84 -1.52 6.48
CA TYR A 50 -14.62 -2.40 5.61
C TYR A 50 -14.94 -3.73 6.29
N PHE A 51 -14.00 -4.27 7.07
CA PHE A 51 -14.25 -5.51 7.82
C PHE A 51 -15.32 -5.32 8.89
N ALA A 52 -15.31 -4.19 9.59
CA ALA A 52 -16.36 -3.84 10.55
C ALA A 52 -17.74 -3.73 9.87
N LEU A 53 -17.82 -3.04 8.73
CA LEU A 53 -19.07 -2.85 7.99
C LEU A 53 -19.63 -4.14 7.41
N LEU A 54 -18.75 -5.01 6.89
CA LEU A 54 -19.15 -6.28 6.27
C LEU A 54 -19.36 -7.42 7.28
N LEU A 55 -18.86 -7.30 8.51
CA LEU A 55 -18.93 -8.34 9.54
C LEU A 55 -20.32 -8.98 9.74
N PRO A 56 -21.45 -8.23 9.72
CA PRO A 56 -22.77 -8.82 9.91
C PRO A 56 -23.14 -9.85 8.84
N SER A 57 -22.54 -9.76 7.64
CA SER A 57 -22.77 -10.72 6.57
C SER A 57 -22.28 -12.14 6.90
N VAL A 58 -21.42 -12.31 7.91
CA VAL A 58 -20.99 -13.65 8.39
C VAL A 58 -22.18 -14.48 8.89
N ILE A 59 -23.26 -13.84 9.34
CA ILE A 59 -24.49 -14.52 9.75
C ILE A 59 -25.10 -15.32 8.58
N LEU A 60 -24.85 -14.92 7.33
CA LEU A 60 -25.28 -15.67 6.14
C LEU A 60 -24.71 -17.09 6.11
N LEU A 61 -23.51 -17.31 6.66
CA LEU A 61 -22.79 -18.59 6.68
C LEU A 61 -23.29 -19.57 7.75
N SER A 62 -24.25 -19.16 8.57
CA SER A 62 -24.80 -19.96 9.65
C SER A 62 -25.93 -20.89 9.19
N LEU A 63 -26.19 -21.94 9.97
CA LEU A 63 -27.32 -22.84 9.75
C LEU A 63 -28.60 -22.20 10.30
N TRP A 64 -29.47 -21.75 9.40
CA TRP A 64 -30.71 -21.07 9.77
C TRP A 64 -31.81 -22.07 10.16
N PRO A 65 -32.52 -21.86 11.29
CA PRO A 65 -33.70 -22.64 11.64
C PRO A 65 -34.83 -22.50 10.61
N LYS A 66 -35.67 -23.53 10.49
CA LYS A 66 -36.81 -23.51 9.55
C LYS A 66 -37.95 -22.60 10.03
N ASN A 67 -38.24 -22.63 11.33
CA ASN A 67 -39.38 -21.94 11.95
C ASN A 67 -39.05 -20.46 12.20
N LEU A 68 -40.07 -19.59 12.11
CA LEU A 68 -39.90 -18.13 12.22
C LEU A 68 -39.32 -17.68 13.58
N SER A 69 -39.86 -18.19 14.69
CA SER A 69 -39.37 -17.92 16.04
C SER A 69 -37.91 -18.35 16.22
N GLY A 70 -37.55 -19.53 15.67
CA GLY A 70 -36.17 -20.02 15.66
C GLY A 70 -35.24 -19.12 14.87
N LYS A 71 -35.66 -18.60 13.70
CA LYS A 71 -34.86 -17.65 12.90
C LYS A 71 -34.60 -16.36 13.66
N LEU A 72 -35.61 -15.81 14.33
CA LEU A 72 -35.46 -14.59 15.13
C LEU A 72 -34.49 -14.81 16.30
N LEU A 73 -34.67 -15.89 17.06
CA LEU A 73 -33.76 -16.23 18.17
C LEU A 73 -32.32 -16.45 17.68
N HIS A 74 -32.16 -17.12 16.54
CA HIS A 74 -30.86 -17.34 15.91
C HIS A 74 -30.19 -16.03 15.49
N LEU A 75 -30.96 -15.09 14.93
CA LEU A 75 -30.47 -13.77 14.56
C LEU A 75 -30.03 -12.98 15.80
N ILE A 76 -30.86 -12.92 16.84
CA ILE A 76 -30.55 -12.25 18.11
C ILE A 76 -29.26 -12.81 18.71
N LYS A 77 -29.14 -14.14 18.82
CA LYS A 77 -27.92 -14.80 19.33
C LYS A 77 -26.68 -14.56 18.47
N SER A 78 -26.86 -14.34 17.17
CA SER A 78 -25.72 -14.06 16.28
C SER A 78 -25.28 -12.61 16.41
N ILE A 79 -26.23 -11.67 16.47
CA ILE A 79 -25.96 -10.25 16.70
C ILE A 79 -25.31 -10.05 18.08
N SER A 80 -25.79 -10.75 19.11
CA SER A 80 -25.22 -10.65 20.46
C SER A 80 -23.75 -11.07 20.52
N LEU A 81 -23.32 -11.99 19.66
CA LEU A 81 -21.91 -12.38 19.54
C LEU A 81 -21.08 -11.33 18.79
N LEU A 82 -21.67 -10.49 17.95
CA LEU A 82 -20.94 -9.41 17.29
C LEU A 82 -20.69 -8.20 18.20
N ILE A 83 -21.52 -8.01 19.25
CA ILE A 83 -21.35 -6.93 20.23
C ILE A 83 -19.94 -6.89 20.84
N PRO A 84 -19.43 -7.97 21.47
CA PRO A 84 -18.07 -7.98 22.02
C PRO A 84 -17.01 -7.80 20.93
N THR A 85 -17.23 -8.33 19.72
CA THR A 85 -16.31 -8.14 18.58
C THR A 85 -16.16 -6.65 18.24
N TYR A 86 -17.27 -5.93 18.09
CA TYR A 86 -17.23 -4.49 17.82
C TYR A 86 -16.70 -3.70 19.00
N PHE A 87 -17.13 -4.02 20.22
CA PHE A 87 -16.67 -3.32 21.42
C PHE A 87 -15.15 -3.37 21.55
N ILE A 88 -14.55 -4.57 21.46
CA ILE A 88 -13.09 -4.74 21.54
C ILE A 88 -12.40 -4.04 20.37
N GLY A 89 -12.88 -4.24 19.13
CA GLY A 89 -12.26 -3.66 17.94
C GLY A 89 -12.22 -2.13 17.97
N PHE A 90 -13.34 -1.49 18.32
CA PHE A 90 -13.41 -0.04 18.44
C PHE A 90 -12.72 0.48 19.71
N ALA A 91 -12.72 -0.26 20.82
CA ALA A 91 -11.94 0.11 22.00
C ALA A 91 -10.43 0.18 21.67
N MET A 92 -9.90 -0.80 20.94
CA MET A 92 -8.54 -0.78 20.43
C MET A 92 -8.30 0.40 19.49
N GLN A 93 -9.20 0.66 18.54
CA GLN A 93 -9.07 1.81 17.64
C GLN A 93 -9.00 3.14 18.40
N ASN A 94 -9.75 3.28 19.50
CA ASN A 94 -9.74 4.49 20.31
C ASN A 94 -8.39 4.77 20.99
N ILE A 95 -7.50 3.79 21.13
CA ILE A 95 -6.14 4.01 21.65
C ILE A 95 -5.37 5.02 20.78
N MET A 96 -5.64 5.07 19.46
CA MET A 96 -5.01 6.03 18.57
C MET A 96 -5.29 7.49 18.95
N ARG A 97 -6.37 7.78 19.69
CA ARG A 97 -6.70 9.14 20.18
C ARG A 97 -5.66 9.69 21.15
N LEU A 98 -4.86 8.83 21.76
CA LEU A 98 -3.75 9.23 22.64
C LEU A 98 -2.54 9.75 21.85
N GLY A 99 -2.48 9.52 20.53
CA GLY A 99 -1.41 10.01 19.68
C GLY A 99 -1.52 11.51 19.40
N PRO A 100 -0.40 12.27 19.45
CA PRO A 100 -0.42 13.73 19.31
C PRO A 100 -1.02 14.22 17.98
N ASN A 101 -0.90 13.42 16.92
CA ASN A 101 -1.38 13.76 15.57
C ASN A 101 -2.71 13.10 15.19
N PHE A 102 -3.48 12.54 16.14
CA PHE A 102 -4.74 11.84 15.82
C PHE A 102 -5.74 12.73 15.05
N GLN A 103 -5.81 14.01 15.39
CA GLN A 103 -6.69 14.98 14.74
C GLN A 103 -6.38 15.13 13.24
N MET A 104 -5.13 14.91 12.83
CA MET A 104 -4.72 14.99 11.43
C MET A 104 -5.20 13.81 10.59
N LEU A 105 -5.60 12.68 11.18
CA LEU A 105 -6.01 11.49 10.43
C LEU A 105 -7.19 11.78 9.50
N ASN A 106 -8.19 12.53 9.96
CA ASN A 106 -9.36 12.87 9.14
C ASN A 106 -8.98 13.83 8.01
N SER A 107 -8.14 14.82 8.30
CA SER A 107 -7.63 15.76 7.30
C SER A 107 -6.83 15.02 6.21
N ARG A 108 -5.90 14.16 6.62
CA ARG A 108 -5.10 13.33 5.71
C ARG A 108 -5.94 12.34 4.90
N ASN A 109 -6.97 11.73 5.50
CA ASN A 109 -7.88 10.85 4.75
C ASN A 109 -8.65 11.61 3.66
N ALA A 110 -9.03 12.87 3.93
CA ALA A 110 -9.70 13.72 2.95
C ALA A 110 -8.81 14.05 1.74
N ASP A 111 -7.47 13.98 1.86
CA ASP A 111 -6.56 14.12 0.72
C ASP A 111 -6.72 12.97 -0.30
N TYR A 112 -7.17 11.79 0.14
CA TYR A 112 -7.25 10.57 -0.67
C TYR A 112 -8.66 10.13 -1.02
N ILE A 113 -9.70 10.65 -0.35
CA ILE A 113 -11.08 10.18 -0.48
C ILE A 113 -12.01 11.34 -0.81
N TYR A 114 -12.89 11.16 -1.79
CA TYR A 114 -13.99 12.06 -2.08
C TYR A 114 -15.08 11.99 -1.00
N PRO A 115 -15.79 13.11 -0.72
CA PRO A 115 -16.92 13.08 0.20
C PRO A 115 -18.05 12.20 -0.35
N LEU A 116 -18.95 11.71 0.52
CA LEU A 116 -20.09 10.87 0.11
C LEU A 116 -21.01 11.56 -0.91
N SER A 117 -21.05 12.90 -0.92
CA SER A 117 -21.81 13.68 -1.90
C SER A 117 -21.30 13.52 -3.34
N HIS A 118 -20.09 13.03 -3.54
CA HIS A 118 -19.46 12.82 -4.84
C HIS A 118 -20.29 11.96 -5.78
N ILE A 119 -20.89 10.87 -5.26
CA ILE A 119 -21.67 9.92 -6.07
C ILE A 119 -22.87 10.60 -6.77
N PHE A 120 -23.38 11.69 -6.21
CA PHE A 120 -24.48 12.46 -6.81
C PHE A 120 -23.99 13.53 -7.79
N GLN A 121 -22.70 13.85 -7.79
CA GLN A 121 -22.09 14.84 -8.67
C GLN A 121 -21.47 14.19 -9.91
N ARG A 122 -20.73 13.10 -9.73
CA ARG A 122 -20.00 12.37 -10.78
C ARG A 122 -20.04 10.86 -10.52
N PRO A 123 -21.22 10.22 -10.65
CA PRO A 123 -21.31 8.78 -10.49
C PRO A 123 -20.43 8.10 -11.54
N LEU A 124 -19.80 6.99 -11.16
CA LEU A 124 -18.96 6.16 -12.04
C LEU A 124 -17.59 6.75 -12.41
N ASP A 125 -17.30 8.00 -12.06
CA ASP A 125 -16.00 8.66 -12.28
C ASP A 125 -15.42 9.10 -10.93
N PRO A 126 -14.43 8.38 -10.35
CA PRO A 126 -13.46 7.55 -11.05
C PRO A 126 -13.69 6.02 -10.99
N LEU A 127 -14.87 5.53 -10.60
CA LEU A 127 -15.13 4.08 -10.44
C LEU A 127 -14.72 3.24 -11.66
N VAL A 128 -15.19 3.58 -12.86
CA VAL A 128 -14.92 2.79 -14.08
C VAL A 128 -13.42 2.73 -14.38
N PRO A 129 -12.68 3.84 -14.52
CA PRO A 129 -11.25 3.77 -14.81
C PRO A 129 -10.45 3.08 -13.68
N PHE A 130 -10.92 3.15 -12.43
CA PHE A 130 -10.26 2.47 -11.32
C PHE A 130 -10.55 0.97 -11.26
N VAL A 131 -11.75 0.52 -11.64
CA VAL A 131 -12.06 -0.90 -11.82
C VAL A 131 -11.28 -1.48 -12.99
N GLU A 132 -11.15 -0.76 -14.11
CA GLU A 132 -10.30 -1.17 -15.24
C GLU A 132 -8.84 -1.35 -14.79
N LYS A 133 -8.32 -0.42 -13.99
CA LYS A 133 -7.00 -0.57 -13.37
C LYS A 133 -6.91 -1.81 -12.48
N ALA A 134 -7.91 -2.07 -11.63
CA ALA A 134 -7.91 -3.26 -10.77
C ALA A 134 -7.88 -4.57 -11.58
N ILE A 135 -8.66 -4.65 -12.67
CA ILE A 135 -8.64 -5.80 -13.58
C ILE A 135 -7.26 -5.93 -14.24
N ASN A 136 -6.68 -4.81 -14.68
CA ASN A 136 -5.35 -4.79 -15.27
C ASN A 136 -4.28 -5.27 -14.28
N TRP A 137 -4.35 -4.88 -13.01
CA TRP A 137 -3.45 -5.38 -11.95
C TRP A 137 -3.61 -6.88 -11.74
N LEU A 138 -4.84 -7.40 -11.68
CA LEU A 138 -5.09 -8.84 -11.58
C LEU A 138 -4.61 -9.62 -12.81
N TRP A 139 -4.54 -8.96 -13.97
CA TRP A 139 -4.05 -9.56 -15.22
C TRP A 139 -2.53 -9.57 -15.33
N LEU A 140 -1.88 -8.48 -14.93
CA LEU A 140 -0.44 -8.28 -15.03
C LEU A 140 0.34 -8.84 -13.84
N LEU A 141 -0.13 -8.54 -12.62
CA LEU A 141 0.53 -8.96 -11.36
C LEU A 141 -0.06 -10.27 -10.83
N GLY A 142 -1.38 -10.44 -10.94
CA GLY A 142 -1.97 -11.77 -10.82
C GLY A 142 -1.65 -12.56 -12.08
N PRO A 143 -1.37 -13.87 -11.99
CA PRO A 143 -1.37 -14.70 -13.19
C PRO A 143 -2.72 -14.49 -13.89
N GLY A 144 -2.77 -13.93 -15.10
CA GLY A 144 -4.04 -13.48 -15.71
C GLY A 144 -5.16 -14.54 -15.78
N ILE A 145 -4.78 -15.82 -15.75
CA ILE A 145 -5.68 -16.97 -15.58
C ILE A 145 -6.52 -16.93 -14.29
N LEU A 146 -6.09 -16.17 -13.28
CA LEU A 146 -6.81 -15.92 -12.03
C LEU A 146 -8.19 -15.34 -12.30
N ILE A 147 -8.34 -14.41 -13.24
CA ILE A 147 -9.64 -13.83 -13.62
C ILE A 147 -10.58 -14.92 -14.13
N LEU A 148 -10.07 -15.84 -14.97
CA LEU A 148 -10.86 -16.96 -15.48
C LEU A 148 -11.23 -17.94 -14.36
N LEU A 149 -10.33 -18.20 -13.42
CA LEU A 149 -10.61 -19.06 -12.26
C LEU A 149 -11.64 -18.45 -11.30
N ILE A 150 -11.64 -17.11 -11.10
CA ILE A 150 -12.66 -16.41 -10.31
C ILE A 150 -14.03 -16.62 -10.95
N VAL A 151 -14.15 -16.31 -12.24
CA VAL A 151 -15.41 -16.43 -12.99
C VAL A 151 -15.90 -17.88 -12.97
N ALA A 152 -15.01 -18.84 -13.24
CA ALA A 152 -15.34 -20.27 -13.17
C ALA A 152 -15.77 -20.69 -11.76
N GLY A 153 -15.08 -20.21 -10.72
CA GLY A 153 -15.36 -20.51 -9.32
C GLY A 153 -16.76 -20.08 -8.92
N ILE A 154 -17.16 -18.87 -9.32
CA ILE A 154 -18.53 -18.36 -9.13
C ILE A 154 -19.51 -19.29 -9.85
N PHE A 155 -19.40 -19.47 -11.17
CA PHE A 155 -20.41 -20.21 -11.94
C PHE A 155 -20.55 -21.69 -11.54
N ILE A 156 -19.43 -22.38 -11.32
CA ILE A 156 -19.42 -23.81 -10.96
C ILE A 156 -20.09 -24.04 -9.61
N ASN A 157 -19.79 -23.17 -8.62
CA ASN A 157 -20.18 -23.40 -7.23
C ASN A 157 -21.43 -22.65 -6.79
N PHE A 158 -21.91 -21.65 -7.55
CA PHE A 158 -23.04 -20.82 -7.12
C PHE A 158 -24.31 -21.60 -6.77
N LYS A 159 -24.64 -22.65 -7.54
CA LYS A 159 -25.84 -23.46 -7.28
C LYS A 159 -25.72 -24.29 -6.00
N LYS A 160 -24.52 -24.76 -5.66
CA LYS A 160 -24.27 -25.67 -4.53
C LYS A 160 -23.94 -24.92 -3.23
N PHE A 161 -23.15 -23.85 -3.33
CA PHE A 161 -22.60 -23.08 -2.22
C PHE A 161 -23.01 -21.61 -2.33
N LYS A 162 -24.30 -21.36 -2.61
CA LYS A 162 -24.84 -20.02 -2.91
C LYS A 162 -24.48 -18.97 -1.85
N LYS A 163 -24.59 -19.34 -0.56
CA LYS A 163 -24.39 -18.42 0.56
C LYS A 163 -22.92 -18.07 0.72
N GLU A 164 -22.05 -19.07 0.59
CA GLU A 164 -20.60 -18.95 0.67
C GLU A 164 -20.06 -18.11 -0.50
N ILE A 165 -20.51 -18.39 -1.72
CA ILE A 165 -20.10 -17.63 -2.91
C ILE A 165 -20.60 -16.18 -2.82
N LEU A 166 -21.84 -15.94 -2.40
CA LEU A 166 -22.35 -14.58 -2.23
C LEU A 166 -21.58 -13.82 -1.14
N PHE A 167 -21.30 -14.46 -0.01
CA PHE A 167 -20.46 -13.90 1.05
C PHE A 167 -19.08 -13.52 0.51
N LEU A 168 -18.41 -14.42 -0.20
CA LEU A 168 -17.09 -14.16 -0.75
C LEU A 168 -17.10 -13.05 -1.80
N ILE A 169 -18.13 -12.98 -2.67
CA ILE A 169 -18.29 -11.89 -3.64
C ILE A 169 -18.42 -10.54 -2.92
N ILE A 170 -19.23 -10.48 -1.86
CA ILE A 170 -19.40 -9.26 -1.06
C ILE A 170 -18.05 -8.83 -0.47
N TRP A 171 -17.32 -9.73 0.18
CA TRP A 171 -16.04 -9.42 0.82
C TRP A 171 -14.90 -9.15 -0.18
N ALA A 172 -14.95 -9.75 -1.36
CA ALA A 172 -13.97 -9.53 -2.42
C ALA A 172 -14.18 -8.21 -3.14
N PHE A 173 -15.42 -7.89 -3.55
CA PHE A 173 -15.66 -6.84 -4.54
C PHE A 173 -16.28 -5.58 -3.98
N VAL A 174 -17.07 -5.63 -2.90
CA VAL A 174 -17.66 -4.41 -2.32
C VAL A 174 -16.59 -3.42 -1.85
N PRO A 175 -15.53 -3.84 -1.11
CA PRO A 175 -14.48 -2.89 -0.72
C PRO A 175 -13.75 -2.29 -1.93
N ILE A 176 -13.52 -3.09 -2.98
CA ILE A 176 -12.88 -2.63 -4.21
C ILE A 176 -13.74 -1.58 -4.91
N PHE A 177 -15.03 -1.83 -5.10
CA PHE A 177 -15.94 -0.89 -5.76
C PHE A 177 -16.12 0.40 -4.96
N ILE A 178 -16.25 0.32 -3.63
CA ILE A 178 -16.33 1.53 -2.80
C ILE A 178 -15.02 2.32 -2.87
N SER A 179 -13.86 1.64 -2.79
CA SER A 179 -12.55 2.30 -2.88
C SER A 179 -12.33 2.94 -4.27
N ALA A 180 -12.85 2.31 -5.32
CA ALA A 180 -12.74 2.80 -6.68
C ALA A 180 -13.68 4.00 -6.95
N GLU A 181 -14.88 4.03 -6.38
CA GLU A 181 -15.80 5.18 -6.52
C GLU A 181 -15.34 6.40 -5.72
N TYR A 182 -14.82 6.19 -4.51
CA TYR A 182 -14.50 7.30 -3.61
C TYR A 182 -13.01 7.66 -3.56
N GLY A 183 -12.12 6.88 -4.19
CA GLY A 183 -10.70 7.20 -4.21
C GLY A 183 -10.39 8.42 -5.08
N LYS A 184 -9.52 9.31 -4.63
CA LYS A 184 -8.87 10.33 -5.46
C LYS A 184 -7.64 9.74 -6.17
N VAL A 185 -7.01 8.77 -5.54
CA VAL A 185 -5.87 8.00 -6.06
C VAL A 185 -6.13 6.53 -5.80
N PHE A 186 -5.85 5.68 -6.79
CA PHE A 186 -6.07 4.24 -6.69
C PHE A 186 -4.87 3.46 -7.25
N THR A 187 -4.17 2.76 -6.35
CA THR A 187 -2.98 1.93 -6.64
C THR A 187 -3.22 0.46 -6.26
N ALA A 188 -2.35 -0.45 -6.72
CA ALA A 188 -2.56 -1.89 -6.61
C ALA A 188 -2.70 -2.38 -5.16
N ARG A 189 -2.06 -1.71 -4.21
CA ARG A 189 -2.17 -2.04 -2.78
C ARG A 189 -3.59 -1.92 -2.23
N TYR A 190 -4.46 -1.09 -2.82
CA TYR A 190 -5.81 -0.89 -2.29
C TYR A 190 -6.77 -2.06 -2.54
N ILE A 191 -6.44 -2.98 -3.45
CA ILE A 191 -7.20 -4.23 -3.61
C ILE A 191 -6.62 -5.38 -2.80
N PHE A 192 -5.41 -5.21 -2.22
CA PHE A 192 -4.63 -6.29 -1.63
C PHE A 192 -5.36 -7.02 -0.50
N PHE A 193 -5.98 -6.27 0.42
CA PHE A 193 -6.72 -6.86 1.55
C PHE A 193 -7.99 -7.62 1.13
N SER A 194 -8.47 -7.43 -0.10
CA SER A 194 -9.60 -8.16 -0.67
C SER A 194 -9.19 -9.42 -1.44
N LEU A 195 -7.89 -9.53 -1.81
CA LEU A 195 -7.37 -10.68 -2.56
C LEU A 195 -7.58 -12.03 -1.88
N PRO A 196 -7.45 -12.20 -0.54
CA PRO A 196 -7.69 -13.50 0.09
C PRO A 196 -9.07 -14.08 -0.26
N PHE A 197 -10.12 -13.26 -0.28
CA PHE A 197 -11.48 -13.70 -0.64
C PHE A 197 -11.59 -14.05 -2.13
N ILE A 198 -10.93 -13.28 -3.00
CA ILE A 198 -10.82 -13.56 -4.44
C ILE A 198 -10.14 -14.92 -4.68
N PHE A 199 -9.03 -15.20 -3.98
CA PHE A 199 -8.33 -16.47 -4.08
C PHE A 199 -9.15 -17.64 -3.57
N ILE A 200 -9.98 -17.47 -2.52
CA ILE A 200 -10.89 -18.52 -2.07
C ILE A 200 -11.95 -18.83 -3.14
N ILE A 201 -12.50 -17.81 -3.82
CA ILE A 201 -13.43 -18.01 -4.94
C ILE A 201 -12.73 -18.80 -6.06
N ALA A 202 -11.54 -18.38 -6.47
CA ALA A 202 -10.77 -19.06 -7.52
C ALA A 202 -10.44 -20.52 -7.14
N ALA A 203 -9.96 -20.75 -5.91
CA ALA A 203 -9.61 -22.07 -5.39
C ALA A 203 -10.83 -23.00 -5.27
N SER A 204 -12.03 -22.46 -5.09
CA SER A 204 -13.26 -23.25 -5.04
C SER A 204 -13.52 -24.05 -6.32
N THR A 205 -12.94 -23.65 -7.46
CA THR A 205 -13.01 -24.43 -8.72
C THR A 205 -12.51 -25.86 -8.53
N LEU A 206 -11.52 -26.08 -7.68
CA LEU A 206 -10.92 -27.38 -7.39
C LEU A 206 -11.89 -28.41 -6.80
N LEU A 207 -13.03 -27.95 -6.28
CA LEU A 207 -14.11 -28.83 -5.81
C LEU A 207 -14.85 -29.55 -6.95
N SER A 208 -14.67 -29.11 -8.20
CA SER A 208 -15.33 -29.70 -9.37
C SER A 208 -14.64 -30.96 -9.88
N LYS A 209 -15.33 -32.10 -9.78
CA LYS A 209 -14.88 -33.35 -10.42
C LYS A 209 -15.03 -33.31 -11.95
N LYS A 210 -16.04 -32.60 -12.47
CA LYS A 210 -16.38 -32.56 -13.91
C LYS A 210 -15.30 -31.88 -14.75
N TYR A 211 -14.70 -30.80 -14.24
CA TYR A 211 -13.74 -29.96 -14.98
C TYR A 211 -12.29 -30.13 -14.49
N LYS A 212 -11.99 -31.21 -13.77
CA LYS A 212 -10.71 -31.42 -13.06
C LYS A 212 -9.47 -31.24 -13.95
N ASN A 213 -9.48 -31.80 -15.16
CA ASN A 213 -8.32 -31.74 -16.06
C ASN A 213 -8.07 -30.32 -16.59
N PHE A 214 -9.14 -29.60 -16.92
CA PHE A 214 -9.06 -28.21 -17.36
C PHE A 214 -8.58 -27.29 -16.24
N ILE A 215 -9.12 -27.46 -15.03
CA ILE A 215 -8.68 -26.70 -13.85
C ILE A 215 -7.21 -26.98 -13.53
N LYS A 216 -6.75 -28.23 -13.63
CA LYS A 216 -5.32 -28.57 -13.49
C LYS A 216 -4.46 -27.84 -14.50
N ALA A 217 -4.84 -27.81 -15.77
CA ALA A 217 -4.11 -27.07 -16.80
C ALA A 217 -4.03 -25.56 -16.46
N PHE A 218 -5.15 -24.99 -16.01
CA PHE A 218 -5.21 -23.58 -15.58
C PHE A 218 -4.34 -23.30 -14.37
N LEU A 219 -4.26 -24.23 -13.41
CA LEU A 219 -3.34 -24.13 -12.28
C LEU A 219 -1.87 -24.20 -12.72
N VAL A 220 -1.53 -25.06 -13.68
CA VAL A 220 -0.17 -25.11 -14.23
C VAL A 220 0.18 -23.77 -14.87
N ILE A 221 -0.71 -23.22 -15.70
CA ILE A 221 -0.53 -21.88 -16.31
C ILE A 221 -0.39 -20.81 -15.22
N PHE A 222 -1.21 -20.87 -14.18
CA PHE A 222 -1.15 -19.95 -13.03
C PHE A 222 0.24 -19.97 -12.39
N VAL A 223 0.74 -21.16 -12.05
CA VAL A 223 2.03 -21.35 -11.37
C VAL A 223 3.18 -20.94 -12.28
N VAL A 224 3.17 -21.34 -13.56
CA VAL A 224 4.22 -20.98 -14.52
C VAL A 224 4.29 -19.46 -14.70
N HIS A 225 3.14 -18.79 -14.85
CA HIS A 225 3.10 -17.34 -15.00
C HIS A 225 3.53 -16.63 -13.70
N ALA A 226 3.11 -17.10 -12.52
CA ALA A 226 3.57 -16.56 -11.24
C ALA A 226 5.09 -16.66 -11.09
N ILE A 227 5.65 -17.85 -11.34
CA ILE A 227 7.11 -18.09 -11.29
C ILE A 227 7.84 -17.20 -12.30
N TYR A 228 7.30 -17.01 -13.50
CA TYR A 228 7.87 -16.13 -14.50
C TYR A 228 7.94 -14.67 -14.02
N ILE A 229 6.85 -14.15 -13.43
CA ILE A 229 6.83 -12.80 -12.87
C ILE A 229 7.83 -12.69 -11.72
N ASP A 230 7.82 -13.63 -10.77
CA ASP A 230 8.74 -13.64 -9.63
C ASP A 230 10.20 -13.72 -10.08
N PHE A 231 10.50 -14.55 -11.09
CA PHE A 231 11.82 -14.62 -11.70
C PHE A 231 12.25 -13.28 -12.28
N LEU A 232 11.38 -12.59 -13.02
CA LEU A 232 11.68 -11.25 -13.54
C LEU A 232 11.88 -10.24 -12.41
N LEU A 233 11.04 -10.25 -11.37
CA LEU A 233 11.20 -9.35 -10.22
C LEU A 233 12.55 -9.54 -9.52
N LEU A 234 13.04 -10.78 -9.44
CA LEU A 234 14.29 -11.12 -8.76
C LEU A 234 15.53 -10.91 -9.65
N THR A 235 15.43 -11.13 -10.96
CA THR A 235 16.60 -11.16 -11.86
C THR A 235 16.66 -10.02 -12.86
N ASN A 236 15.52 -9.47 -13.27
CA ASN A 236 15.43 -8.39 -14.25
C ASN A 236 14.17 -7.54 -14.02
N ILE A 237 14.22 -6.72 -12.97
CA ILE A 237 13.11 -5.88 -12.54
C ILE A 237 12.63 -4.90 -13.63
N ASN A 238 13.52 -4.53 -14.56
CA ASN A 238 13.18 -3.66 -15.69
C ASN A 238 12.26 -4.35 -16.71
N ALA A 239 12.39 -5.67 -16.88
CA ALA A 239 11.54 -6.46 -17.77
C ALA A 239 10.25 -6.97 -17.09
N ALA A 240 10.14 -6.85 -15.77
CA ALA A 240 8.97 -7.29 -15.03
C ALA A 240 7.70 -6.53 -15.51
N PRO A 241 6.55 -7.23 -15.70
CA PRO A 241 5.32 -6.64 -16.23
C PRO A 241 4.56 -5.84 -15.15
N LEU A 242 5.22 -4.86 -14.54
CA LEU A 242 4.62 -4.01 -13.52
C LEU A 242 3.60 -3.04 -14.15
N PRO A 243 2.42 -2.84 -13.54
CA PRO A 243 1.52 -1.77 -13.92
C PRO A 243 2.23 -0.41 -13.85
N VAL A 244 1.86 0.51 -14.75
CA VAL A 244 2.55 1.81 -14.91
C VAL A 244 2.72 2.56 -13.59
N GLY A 245 1.67 2.61 -12.75
CA GLY A 245 1.74 3.29 -11.44
C GLY A 245 2.73 2.64 -10.46
N GLU A 246 2.80 1.31 -10.45
CA GLU A 246 3.73 0.58 -9.57
C GLU A 246 5.17 0.68 -10.10
N ARG A 247 5.34 0.61 -11.42
CA ARG A 247 6.66 0.80 -12.06
C ARG A 247 7.20 2.21 -11.80
N SER A 248 6.36 3.21 -12.02
CA SER A 248 6.65 4.62 -11.74
C SER A 248 7.06 4.81 -10.28
N GLY A 249 6.26 4.28 -9.36
CA GLY A 249 6.48 4.42 -7.93
C GLY A 249 7.73 3.71 -7.40
N TYR A 250 8.02 2.50 -7.88
CA TYR A 250 9.08 1.65 -7.34
C TYR A 250 10.41 1.75 -8.07
N LEU A 251 10.40 2.12 -9.35
CA LEU A 251 11.59 2.05 -10.20
C LEU A 251 11.96 3.37 -10.89
N GLU A 252 10.99 4.16 -11.34
CA GLU A 252 11.27 5.24 -12.32
C GLU A 252 11.33 6.63 -11.68
N GLU A 253 10.44 6.96 -10.75
CA GLU A 253 10.25 8.35 -10.30
C GLU A 253 10.88 8.65 -8.92
N TRP A 254 10.69 9.88 -8.45
CA TRP A 254 11.20 10.40 -7.18
C TRP A 254 10.92 9.50 -5.95
N THR A 255 9.82 8.74 -5.95
CA THR A 255 9.47 7.80 -4.86
C THR A 255 10.29 6.51 -4.86
N ALA A 256 11.02 6.19 -5.92
CA ALA A 256 11.85 5.00 -5.98
C ALA A 256 13.10 5.17 -5.10
N GLY A 257 13.43 4.13 -4.33
CA GLY A 257 14.49 4.17 -3.31
C GLY A 257 15.92 3.98 -3.83
N THR A 258 16.11 3.82 -5.15
CA THR A 258 17.43 3.67 -5.77
C THR A 258 18.32 4.87 -5.43
N GLY A 259 19.55 4.61 -4.98
CA GLY A 259 20.53 5.62 -4.61
C GLY A 259 20.51 6.04 -3.14
N ILE A 260 19.42 5.77 -2.40
CA ILE A 260 19.31 6.20 -0.99
C ILE A 260 20.36 5.49 -0.14
N LYS A 261 20.47 4.16 -0.28
CA LYS A 261 21.44 3.37 0.47
C LYS A 261 22.86 3.79 0.11
N GLU A 262 23.14 3.95 -1.17
CA GLU A 262 24.47 4.31 -1.68
C GLU A 262 24.89 5.72 -1.24
N ALA A 263 23.95 6.69 -1.25
CA ALA A 263 24.19 8.03 -0.72
C ALA A 263 24.43 7.98 0.79
N SER A 264 23.64 7.22 1.56
CA SER A 264 23.89 7.01 2.99
C SER A 264 25.25 6.39 3.26
N GLU A 265 25.65 5.35 2.51
CA GLU A 265 26.94 4.69 2.65
C GLU A 265 28.10 5.64 2.35
N TYR A 266 27.96 6.51 1.34
CA TYR A 266 28.94 7.57 1.07
C TYR A 266 29.11 8.49 2.29
N ILE A 267 28.00 9.00 2.82
CA ILE A 267 28.02 9.94 3.96
C ILE A 267 28.58 9.27 5.22
N ILE A 268 28.21 8.02 5.48
CA ILE A 268 28.76 7.22 6.59
C ILE A 268 30.28 7.04 6.45
N ASN A 269 30.77 6.72 5.25
CA ASN A 269 32.19 6.54 5.01
C ASN A 269 32.95 7.87 5.14
N PHE A 270 32.36 8.97 4.68
CA PHE A 270 32.89 10.32 4.88
C PHE A 270 33.01 10.65 6.37
N HIS A 271 31.94 10.44 7.14
CA HIS A 271 31.93 10.67 8.59
C HIS A 271 33.02 9.87 9.31
N LYS A 272 33.20 8.59 8.97
CA LYS A 272 34.26 7.75 9.55
C LYS A 272 35.67 8.29 9.30
N SER A 273 35.88 9.00 8.18
CA SER A 273 37.16 9.64 7.88
C SER A 273 37.38 10.96 8.63
N LYS A 274 36.33 11.51 9.25
CA LYS A 274 36.30 12.81 9.94
C LYS A 274 35.42 12.76 11.19
N GLN A 275 35.86 11.98 12.19
CA GLN A 275 35.04 11.60 13.35
C GLN A 275 34.50 12.77 14.20
N ASP A 276 35.10 13.97 14.11
CA ASP A 276 34.70 15.14 14.90
C ASP A 276 33.86 16.18 14.14
N GLU A 277 33.64 15.99 12.82
CA GLU A 277 32.84 16.92 12.03
C GLU A 277 31.34 16.60 12.13
N LYS A 278 30.55 17.63 12.45
CA LYS A 278 29.10 17.58 12.29
C LYS A 278 28.75 17.58 10.81
N ILE A 279 27.81 16.72 10.44
CA ILE A 279 27.35 16.59 9.06
C ILE A 279 25.87 16.91 8.98
N ILE A 280 25.52 17.86 8.11
CA ILE A 280 24.13 18.18 7.80
C ILE A 280 23.79 17.63 6.42
N VAL A 281 22.72 16.84 6.33
CA VAL A 281 22.23 16.25 5.09
C VAL A 281 20.87 16.85 4.77
N GLY A 282 20.85 17.79 3.83
CA GLY A 282 19.63 18.32 3.25
C GLY A 282 18.94 17.30 2.34
N THR A 283 17.62 17.24 2.40
CA THR A 283 16.81 16.32 1.60
C THR A 283 15.58 17.02 1.02
N GLU A 284 15.11 16.58 -0.14
CA GLU A 284 13.84 17.06 -0.66
C GLU A 284 12.65 16.61 0.22
N GLY A 285 11.65 17.47 0.36
CA GLY A 285 10.51 17.23 1.22
C GLY A 285 10.87 17.28 2.71
N TYR A 286 9.93 16.91 3.57
CA TYR A 286 10.11 16.88 5.03
C TYR A 286 9.81 15.50 5.64
N PHE A 287 9.30 14.58 4.82
CA PHE A 287 8.93 13.22 5.16
C PHE A 287 8.81 12.41 3.86
N GLY A 288 8.70 11.10 3.96
CA GLY A 288 8.50 10.20 2.82
C GLY A 288 9.77 9.47 2.41
N THR A 289 9.80 8.93 1.18
CA THR A 289 10.85 7.96 0.78
C THR A 289 12.27 8.47 1.02
N LEU A 290 12.58 9.72 0.62
CA LEU A 290 13.94 10.21 0.70
C LEU A 290 14.36 10.62 2.12
N PRO A 291 13.63 11.53 2.83
CA PRO A 291 14.01 11.91 4.18
C PRO A 291 14.02 10.70 5.14
N ASP A 292 12.89 9.99 5.22
CA ASP A 292 12.74 8.84 6.14
C ASP A 292 13.69 7.70 5.72
N GLY A 293 13.92 7.54 4.42
CA GLY A 293 14.83 6.52 3.89
C GLY A 293 16.28 6.76 4.29
N LEU A 294 16.76 8.01 4.24
CA LEU A 294 18.10 8.36 4.71
C LEU A 294 18.21 8.24 6.23
N GLU A 295 17.21 8.69 6.97
CA GLU A 295 17.17 8.56 8.44
C GLU A 295 17.31 7.10 8.89
N ILE A 296 16.63 6.14 8.23
CA ILE A 296 16.75 4.71 8.57
C ILE A 296 18.21 4.21 8.56
N TYR A 297 19.02 4.66 7.59
CA TYR A 297 20.43 4.26 7.49
C TYR A 297 21.36 5.09 8.37
N LEU A 298 21.02 6.35 8.62
CA LEU A 298 21.87 7.31 9.33
C LEU A 298 21.57 7.39 10.84
N ASN A 299 20.47 6.80 11.32
CA ASN A 299 20.03 6.88 12.72
C ASN A 299 21.06 6.40 13.76
N SER A 300 22.02 5.56 13.36
CA SER A 300 23.10 5.11 14.26
C SER A 300 24.27 6.10 14.39
N TYR A 301 24.22 7.25 13.71
CA TYR A 301 25.28 8.26 13.65
C TYR A 301 24.73 9.62 14.10
N PRO A 302 24.70 9.90 15.42
CA PRO A 302 24.06 11.10 15.97
C PRO A 302 24.70 12.43 15.52
N GLU A 303 25.94 12.40 15.02
CA GLU A 303 26.66 13.54 14.44
C GLU A 303 26.16 13.90 13.03
N ILE A 304 25.35 13.03 12.41
CA ILE A 304 24.76 13.23 11.09
C ILE A 304 23.28 13.63 11.28
N THR A 305 22.95 14.87 10.94
CA THR A 305 21.58 15.37 11.03
C THR A 305 20.95 15.45 9.65
N VAL A 306 19.84 14.74 9.44
CA VAL A 306 19.04 14.83 8.21
C VAL A 306 17.99 15.91 8.39
N ILE A 307 17.89 16.84 7.43
CA ILE A 307 16.86 17.89 7.43
C ILE A 307 16.12 17.94 6.10
N GLY A 308 14.83 18.20 6.17
CA GLY A 308 14.00 18.49 5.00
C GLY A 308 14.14 19.96 4.57
N VAL A 309 14.34 20.21 3.28
CA VAL A 309 14.54 21.57 2.73
C VAL A 309 13.44 22.01 1.76
N GLY A 310 12.35 21.25 1.68
CA GLY A 310 11.22 21.54 0.78
C GLY A 310 11.38 20.88 -0.61
N LEU A 311 10.54 21.29 -1.55
CA LEU A 311 10.46 20.69 -2.90
C LEU A 311 10.78 21.73 -3.97
N ASN A 312 11.24 21.27 -5.14
CA ASN A 312 11.42 22.09 -6.34
C ASN A 312 12.40 23.26 -6.12
N LEU A 313 13.62 22.95 -5.68
CA LEU A 313 14.63 23.95 -5.31
C LEU A 313 15.08 24.78 -6.51
N THR A 314 15.08 26.10 -6.33
CA THR A 314 15.60 27.08 -7.31
C THR A 314 16.81 27.86 -6.78
N LYS A 315 17.02 27.85 -5.46
CA LYS A 315 18.17 28.43 -4.75
C LYS A 315 18.67 27.47 -3.67
N LEU A 316 19.90 27.66 -3.19
CA LEU A 316 20.38 26.97 -2.00
C LEU A 316 19.49 27.34 -0.79
N PRO A 317 18.90 26.36 -0.07
CA PRO A 317 18.12 26.63 1.12
C PRO A 317 18.94 27.33 2.20
N ASP A 318 18.35 28.33 2.84
CA ASP A 318 19.04 29.17 3.83
C ASP A 318 19.55 28.32 5.01
N SER A 319 18.85 27.23 5.37
CA SER A 319 19.29 26.28 6.40
C SER A 319 20.60 25.56 6.05
N LEU A 320 20.80 25.18 4.78
CA LEU A 320 22.04 24.53 4.33
C LEU A 320 23.17 25.55 4.21
N LYS A 321 22.85 26.76 3.76
CA LYS A 321 23.81 27.87 3.71
C LYS A 321 24.32 28.21 5.12
N SER A 322 23.42 28.43 6.08
CA SER A 322 23.78 28.75 7.47
C SER A 322 24.61 27.64 8.12
N ALA A 323 24.31 26.36 7.85
CA ALA A 323 25.10 25.24 8.36
C ALA A 323 26.53 25.25 7.78
N LYS A 324 26.65 25.51 6.47
CA LYS A 324 27.95 25.60 5.81
C LYS A 324 28.77 26.77 6.35
N ASP A 325 28.15 27.95 6.47
CA ASP A 325 28.77 29.16 7.03
C ASP A 325 29.22 28.97 8.49
N ALA A 326 28.57 28.07 9.25
CA ALA A 326 28.94 27.70 10.61
C ALA A 326 30.12 26.72 10.70
N GLY A 327 30.63 26.24 9.56
CA GLY A 327 31.75 25.30 9.46
C GLY A 327 31.35 23.82 9.46
N ASP A 328 30.05 23.51 9.36
CA ASP A 328 29.61 22.11 9.24
C ASP A 328 29.87 21.58 7.82
N THR A 329 30.09 20.27 7.70
CA THR A 329 30.06 19.63 6.38
C THR A 329 28.61 19.45 5.94
N VAL A 330 28.26 19.97 4.77
CA VAL A 330 26.87 19.97 4.29
C VAL A 330 26.73 19.21 2.96
N PHE A 331 25.84 18.24 2.96
CA PHE A 331 25.42 17.51 1.77
C PHE A 331 23.97 17.85 1.40
N LEU A 332 23.64 17.74 0.12
CA LEU A 332 22.26 17.77 -0.37
C LEU A 332 21.99 16.51 -1.19
N VAL A 333 20.96 15.75 -0.78
CA VAL A 333 20.46 14.60 -1.52
C VAL A 333 19.10 14.96 -2.12
N ILE A 334 18.98 14.91 -3.45
CA ILE A 334 17.79 15.40 -4.15
C ILE A 334 17.56 14.65 -5.47
N ASN A 335 16.30 14.42 -5.83
CA ASN A 335 15.94 13.88 -7.15
C ASN A 335 16.10 14.96 -8.23
N SER A 336 16.54 14.55 -9.41
CA SER A 336 16.74 15.46 -10.53
C SER A 336 15.48 16.25 -10.92
N SER A 337 14.29 15.67 -10.79
CA SER A 337 13.01 16.36 -11.04
C SER A 337 12.63 17.41 -9.98
N ARG A 338 13.37 17.49 -8.87
CA ARG A 338 13.15 18.46 -7.79
C ARG A 338 14.19 19.56 -7.74
N LEU A 339 15.18 19.55 -8.64
CA LEU A 339 16.19 20.59 -8.77
C LEU A 339 15.93 21.41 -10.04
N ASN A 340 15.35 22.60 -9.86
CA ASN A 340 14.91 23.48 -10.94
C ASN A 340 15.90 24.62 -11.20
N THR A 341 17.20 24.34 -11.08
CA THR A 341 18.28 25.28 -11.34
C THR A 341 19.57 24.52 -11.67
N ASN A 342 20.58 25.20 -12.22
CA ASN A 342 21.89 24.61 -12.39
C ASN A 342 22.56 24.46 -11.00
N PRO A 343 22.98 23.25 -10.58
CA PRO A 343 23.63 23.04 -9.28
C PRO A 343 24.83 23.99 -9.03
N GLU A 344 25.64 24.24 -10.06
CA GLU A 344 26.83 25.10 -9.94
C GLU A 344 26.46 26.55 -9.59
N ASN A 345 25.32 27.05 -10.08
CA ASN A 345 24.85 28.42 -9.81
C ASN A 345 24.44 28.63 -8.35
N ILE A 346 24.25 27.55 -7.58
CA ILE A 346 23.80 27.60 -6.19
C ILE A 346 24.83 26.96 -5.24
N GLY A 347 26.08 26.83 -5.68
CA GLY A 347 27.19 26.34 -4.85
C GLY A 347 27.10 24.83 -4.55
N LEU A 348 26.59 24.03 -5.48
CA LEU A 348 26.51 22.58 -5.32
C LEU A 348 27.49 21.86 -6.23
N LYS A 349 28.39 21.08 -5.61
CA LYS A 349 29.31 20.19 -6.31
C LYS A 349 28.74 18.77 -6.35
N LEU A 350 28.56 18.23 -7.55
CA LEU A 350 28.06 16.86 -7.71
C LEU A 350 29.13 15.85 -7.26
N LEU A 351 28.79 15.03 -6.26
CA LEU A 351 29.65 13.96 -5.78
C LEU A 351 29.28 12.62 -6.41
N ALA A 352 27.98 12.32 -6.49
CA ALA A 352 27.47 11.09 -7.06
C ALA A 352 26.10 11.27 -7.70
N SER A 353 25.82 10.45 -8.72
CA SER A 353 24.53 10.36 -9.38
C SER A 353 24.10 8.90 -9.45
N TYR A 354 22.92 8.60 -8.91
CA TYR A 354 22.35 7.27 -8.88
C TYR A 354 21.14 7.23 -9.79
N ALA A 355 21.34 6.62 -10.95
CA ALA A 355 20.37 6.67 -12.02
C ALA A 355 19.28 5.59 -11.83
N LYS A 356 18.00 6.01 -11.85
CA LYS A 356 16.83 5.14 -11.59
C LYS A 356 16.48 4.28 -12.82
N ALA A 357 15.36 3.57 -12.85
CA ALA A 357 14.96 2.90 -14.10
C ALA A 357 14.59 3.91 -15.19
N PHE A 358 14.76 3.51 -16.45
CA PHE A 358 14.26 4.33 -17.56
C PHE A 358 12.74 4.41 -17.52
N ARG A 359 12.23 5.63 -17.71
CA ARG A 359 10.80 5.89 -17.89
C ARG A 359 10.35 5.30 -19.22
N LYS A 360 9.11 4.79 -19.25
CA LYS A 360 8.51 4.31 -20.49
C LYS A 360 8.24 5.47 -21.47
N PRO A 361 8.70 5.41 -22.73
CA PRO A 361 8.40 6.43 -23.73
C PRO A 361 6.89 6.68 -23.90
N GLY A 362 6.50 7.94 -24.01
CA GLY A 362 5.11 8.36 -24.21
C GLY A 362 4.31 8.57 -22.91
N THR A 363 4.87 8.29 -21.73
CA THR A 363 4.25 8.72 -20.46
C THR A 363 4.40 10.23 -20.27
N ARG A 364 3.55 10.82 -19.42
CA ARG A 364 3.63 12.25 -19.08
C ARG A 364 5.02 12.58 -18.53
N GLU A 365 5.49 11.78 -17.58
CA GLU A 365 6.74 11.97 -16.87
C GLU A 365 7.93 11.89 -17.84
N TYR A 366 7.92 10.94 -18.79
CA TYR A 366 8.93 10.89 -19.85
C TYR A 366 8.97 12.20 -20.66
N ASN A 367 7.80 12.69 -21.07
CA ASN A 367 7.68 13.87 -21.91
C ASN A 367 8.03 15.17 -21.17
N THR A 368 7.78 15.25 -19.85
CA THR A 368 7.98 16.48 -19.06
C THR A 368 9.27 16.51 -18.26
N LEU A 369 9.80 15.35 -17.85
CA LEU A 369 10.96 15.24 -16.96
C LEU A 369 12.15 14.51 -17.64
N GLY A 370 12.02 14.16 -18.92
CA GLY A 370 13.04 13.46 -19.68
C GLY A 370 13.05 11.95 -19.45
N PRO A 371 14.01 11.22 -20.03
CA PRO A 371 13.96 9.76 -20.14
C PRO A 371 14.23 9.01 -18.81
N ARG A 372 14.82 9.67 -17.81
CA ARG A 372 15.30 9.02 -16.59
C ARG A 372 15.38 10.01 -15.44
N GLU A 373 15.00 9.55 -14.25
CA GLU A 373 15.23 10.25 -12.98
C GLU A 373 16.60 9.84 -12.41
N ASN A 374 17.28 10.76 -11.75
CA ASN A 374 18.48 10.47 -10.98
C ASN A 374 18.32 10.96 -9.55
N LEU A 375 18.83 10.21 -8.58
CA LEU A 375 19.10 10.75 -7.25
C LEU A 375 20.51 11.33 -7.26
N TYR A 376 20.64 12.61 -6.95
CA TYR A 376 21.93 13.28 -6.83
C TYR A 376 22.35 13.39 -5.37
N LEU A 377 23.64 13.22 -5.14
CA LEU A 377 24.33 13.59 -3.91
C LEU A 377 25.29 14.72 -4.25
N PHE A 378 25.05 15.87 -3.63
CA PHE A 378 25.88 17.06 -3.75
C PHE A 378 26.59 17.38 -2.43
N GLU A 379 27.77 17.97 -2.53
CA GLU A 379 28.41 18.73 -1.45
C GLU A 379 28.09 20.22 -1.65
N VAL A 380 27.80 20.93 -0.56
CA VAL A 380 27.66 22.39 -0.59
C VAL A 380 29.05 23.01 -0.49
N GLU A 381 29.43 23.77 -1.52
CA GLU A 381 30.68 24.52 -1.57
C GLU A 381 30.53 25.88 -0.89
N ASP A 382 31.65 26.44 -0.45
CA ASP A 382 31.71 27.83 -0.01
C ASP A 382 31.46 28.72 -1.24
N ASN A 383 30.43 29.57 -1.18
CA ASN A 383 30.19 30.55 -2.22
C ASN A 383 31.32 31.59 -2.18
N ASN A 384 32.38 31.36 -2.95
CA ASN A 384 33.44 32.34 -3.20
C ASN A 384 33.08 33.36 -4.29
N ASN A 385 31.81 33.43 -4.69
CA ASN A 385 31.32 34.43 -5.65
C ASN A 385 30.51 35.48 -4.88
N ASP A 386 31.23 36.45 -4.33
CA ASP A 386 30.73 37.78 -3.96
C ASP A 386 30.19 38.53 -5.18
#